data_AF-A0A2I0K6T2-F1
#
_entry.id   AF-A0A2I0K6T2-F1
#
_cell.length_a   1.000
_cell.length_b   1.000
_cell.length_c   1.000
_cell.angle_alpha   90.00
_cell.angle_beta   90.00
_cell.angle_gamma   90.00
#
_symmetry.space_group_name_H-M   'P 1'
#
loop_
_entity.id
_entity.type
_entity.pdbx_description
1 polymer ?
#
loop_
_entity_poly.entity_id
_entity_poly.type
_entity_poly.pdbx_seq_one_letter_code
_entity_poly.pdbx_strand_id
1 'polypeptide(L)'
;MTKRRGDKEVHKDTEEKPGWCSDPHLPPCAAFVEIMAPVFSRQAWRCVWHMIQNDLVHGWGLDFALRRCVEPAHEKIGVVDSQWIVHQVIPSLGSQGESANGKAPWEGVRTRCRHEWSMFQNRLTNADNAYLAQIGKG
;
A
#
# COMPACT_ATOMS: atom_id res chain seq x y z
N MET A 1 -12.99 -1.94 3.20
CA MET A 1 -11.91 -2.91 2.89
C MET A 1 -12.04 -3.36 1.45
N THR A 2 -10.92 -3.55 0.76
CA THR A 2 -10.91 -4.08 -0.60
C THR A 2 -11.61 -5.44 -0.65
N LYS A 3 -12.70 -5.53 -1.40
CA LYS A 3 -13.49 -6.76 -1.58
C LYS A 3 -13.90 -6.90 -3.03
N ARG A 4 -13.68 -8.08 -3.60
CA ARG A 4 -14.16 -8.40 -4.95
C ARG A 4 -15.69 -8.30 -5.04
N ARG A 5 -16.17 -7.65 -6.10
CA ARG A 5 -17.58 -7.62 -6.54
C ARG A 5 -17.74 -8.53 -7.75
N GLY A 6 -18.54 -9.60 -7.63
CA GLY A 6 -18.59 -10.66 -8.65
C GLY A 6 -19.27 -10.27 -9.97
N ASP A 7 -19.94 -9.13 -10.00
CA ASP A 7 -20.80 -8.61 -11.08
C ASP A 7 -20.18 -7.42 -11.83
N LYS A 8 -18.95 -7.01 -11.46
CA LYS A 8 -18.26 -5.86 -12.05
C LYS A 8 -16.93 -6.26 -12.66
N GLU A 9 -16.43 -5.43 -13.58
CA GLU A 9 -15.06 -5.54 -14.09
C GLU A 9 -14.08 -4.80 -13.19
N VAL A 10 -14.45 -3.58 -12.77
CA VAL A 10 -13.68 -2.71 -11.88
C VAL A 10 -14.65 -1.93 -10.98
N HIS A 11 -14.25 -1.65 -9.75
CA HIS A 11 -14.91 -0.64 -8.91
C HIS A 11 -13.90 0.30 -8.22
N LYS A 12 -14.35 1.51 -7.88
CA LYS A 12 -13.54 2.55 -7.23
C LYS A 12 -14.14 3.06 -5.91
N ASP A 13 -15.29 2.54 -5.56
CA ASP A 13 -16.07 2.85 -4.37
C ASP A 13 -16.32 1.58 -3.56
N THR A 14 -16.44 1.71 -2.24
CA THR A 14 -16.91 0.62 -1.37
C THR A 14 -18.12 1.07 -0.58
N GLU A 15 -19.06 0.16 -0.38
CA GLU A 15 -20.17 0.35 0.56
C GLU A 15 -19.71 -0.11 1.94
N GLU A 16 -19.62 0.83 2.87
CA GLU A 16 -19.23 0.56 4.25
C GLU A 16 -20.39 0.85 5.20
N LYS A 17 -20.26 0.39 6.45
CA LYS A 17 -21.28 0.63 7.47
C LYS A 17 -21.50 2.14 7.70
N PRO A 18 -22.72 2.58 8.05
CA PRO A 18 -22.97 3.96 8.42
C PRO A 18 -22.00 4.45 9.50
N GLY A 19 -21.42 5.64 9.32
CA GLY A 19 -20.45 6.24 10.25
C GLY A 19 -19.00 5.77 10.09
N TRP A 20 -18.71 4.82 9.18
CA TRP A 20 -17.35 4.35 8.92
C TRP A 20 -16.56 5.30 8.00
N CYS A 21 -17.26 6.05 7.16
CA CYS A 21 -16.68 6.99 6.21
C CYS A 21 -17.02 8.42 6.63
N SER A 22 -16.00 9.24 6.88
CA SER A 22 -16.16 10.69 6.95
C SER A 22 -16.20 11.32 5.56
N ASP A 23 -15.50 10.74 4.59
CA ASP A 23 -15.44 11.17 3.19
C ASP A 23 -15.39 9.94 2.27
N PRO A 24 -16.31 9.81 1.29
CA PRO A 24 -16.30 8.70 0.34
C PRO A 24 -15.08 8.69 -0.60
N HIS A 25 -14.43 9.84 -0.81
CA HIS A 25 -13.23 9.96 -1.66
C HIS A 25 -11.93 9.64 -0.93
N LEU A 26 -12.00 9.37 0.37
CA LEU A 26 -10.86 8.94 1.17
C LEU A 26 -10.96 7.47 1.52
N PRO A 27 -9.82 6.78 1.73
CA PRO A 27 -9.86 5.44 2.25
C PRO A 27 -10.49 5.37 3.64
N PRO A 28 -11.17 4.26 3.97
CA PRO A 28 -11.25 3.02 3.17
C PRO A 28 -12.28 3.07 2.02
N CYS A 29 -13.04 4.16 1.91
CA CYS A 29 -14.29 4.22 1.14
C CYS A 29 -14.08 4.45 -0.36
N ALA A 30 -12.92 4.99 -0.72
CA ALA A 30 -12.42 5.08 -2.10
C ALA A 30 -11.77 3.79 -2.63
N ALA A 31 -12.02 2.63 -2.01
CA ALA A 31 -11.60 1.30 -2.46
C ALA A 31 -10.08 1.03 -2.66
N PHE A 32 -9.19 1.94 -2.28
CA PHE A 32 -7.75 1.83 -2.58
C PHE A 32 -6.82 1.48 -1.39
N VAL A 33 -7.36 0.97 -0.28
CA VAL A 33 -6.57 0.48 0.87
C VAL A 33 -6.73 -1.02 1.03
N GLU A 34 -5.65 -1.69 1.42
CA GLU A 34 -5.39 -3.14 1.43
C GLU A 34 -5.06 -3.74 0.05
N ILE A 35 -4.21 -3.06 -0.72
CA ILE A 35 -3.84 -3.55 -2.05
C ILE A 35 -2.79 -4.68 -1.93
N MET A 36 -3.18 -5.90 -2.28
CA MET A 36 -2.30 -7.08 -2.18
C MET A 36 -1.55 -7.40 -3.49
N ALA A 37 -2.17 -7.15 -4.63
CA ALA A 37 -1.58 -7.37 -5.95
C ALA A 37 -1.82 -6.15 -6.85
N PRO A 38 -1.08 -5.05 -6.63
CA PRO A 38 -1.28 -3.84 -7.40
C PRO A 38 -0.84 -4.04 -8.85
N VAL A 39 -1.65 -3.51 -9.78
CA VAL A 39 -1.25 -3.27 -11.17
C VAL A 39 -1.22 -1.78 -11.43
N PHE A 40 -0.20 -1.32 -12.14
CA PHE A 40 0.02 0.10 -12.36
C PHE A 40 -0.02 0.46 -13.84
N SER A 41 -0.58 1.62 -14.16
CA SER A 41 -0.28 2.25 -15.45
C SER A 41 1.22 2.53 -15.55
N ARG A 42 1.75 2.62 -16.78
CA ARG A 42 3.18 2.90 -16.98
C ARG A 42 3.65 4.19 -16.29
N GLN A 43 2.80 5.20 -16.23
CA GLN A 43 3.12 6.47 -15.57
C GLN A 43 3.12 6.32 -14.05
N ALA A 44 2.08 5.69 -13.48
CA ALA A 44 2.01 5.45 -12.04
C ALA A 44 3.17 4.58 -11.56
N TRP A 45 3.53 3.54 -12.33
CA TRP A 45 4.64 2.65 -12.02
C TRP A 45 5.96 3.40 -11.86
N ARG A 46 6.26 4.35 -12.75
CA ARG A 46 7.50 5.16 -12.64
C ARG A 46 7.58 5.91 -11.32
N CYS A 47 6.47 6.47 -10.85
CA CYS A 47 6.42 7.14 -9.55
C CYS A 47 6.54 6.14 -8.39
N VAL A 48 5.76 5.05 -8.42
CA VAL A 48 5.77 4.02 -7.37
C VAL A 48 7.13 3.33 -7.25
N TRP A 49 7.84 3.16 -8.37
CA TRP A 49 9.19 2.60 -8.38
C TRP A 49 10.18 3.37 -7.48
N HIS A 50 10.02 4.70 -7.35
CA HIS A 50 10.84 5.50 -6.44
C HIS A 50 10.46 5.29 -4.96
N MET A 51 9.26 4.79 -4.67
CA MET A 51 8.82 4.46 -3.31
C MET A 51 9.39 3.11 -2.85
N ILE A 52 9.39 2.11 -3.74
CA ILE A 52 9.86 0.74 -3.50
C ILE A 52 11.39 0.70 -3.55
N GLN A 53 12.06 0.45 -2.42
CA GLN A 53 13.54 0.45 -2.33
C GLN A 53 14.12 -0.64 -1.42
N ASN A 54 13.31 -1.62 -1.02
CA ASN A 54 13.70 -2.75 -0.17
C ASN A 54 12.84 -3.97 -0.55
N ASP A 55 13.08 -5.10 0.12
CA ASP A 55 12.36 -6.36 -0.16
C ASP A 55 10.86 -6.29 0.20
N LEU A 56 10.38 -5.13 0.69
CA LEU A 56 9.00 -4.85 1.03
C LEU A 56 8.34 -6.02 1.75
N VAL A 57 9.06 -6.54 2.76
CA VAL A 57 8.57 -7.66 3.56
C VAL A 57 7.30 -7.24 4.34
N HIS A 58 6.96 -5.95 4.31
CA HIS A 58 5.68 -5.39 4.75
C HIS A 58 4.99 -4.60 3.63
N GLY A 59 3.87 -5.12 3.12
CA GLY A 59 3.03 -4.41 2.13
C GLY A 59 1.94 -3.52 2.73
N TRP A 60 1.53 -3.78 3.98
CA TRP A 60 0.47 -3.02 4.64
C TRP A 60 0.96 -1.61 4.98
N GLY A 61 0.18 -0.58 4.65
CA GLY A 61 0.57 0.82 4.88
C GLY A 61 1.22 1.48 3.65
N LEU A 62 1.91 0.73 2.78
CA LEU A 62 2.53 1.26 1.56
C LEU A 62 1.48 1.75 0.55
N ASP A 63 0.38 1.02 0.45
CA ASP A 63 -0.80 1.32 -0.37
C ASP A 63 -1.38 2.72 -0.10
N PHE A 64 -1.36 3.20 1.14
CA PHE A 64 -1.76 4.57 1.48
C PHE A 64 -0.87 5.64 0.81
N ALA A 65 0.37 5.31 0.45
CA ALA A 65 1.28 6.23 -0.22
C ALA A 65 1.09 6.25 -1.75
N LEU A 66 0.58 5.16 -2.35
CA LEU A 66 0.44 5.03 -3.80
C LEU A 66 -0.44 6.11 -4.43
N ARG A 67 -1.42 6.64 -3.67
CA ARG A 67 -2.25 7.78 -4.08
C ARG A 67 -1.44 9.01 -4.51
N ARG A 68 -0.21 9.18 -4.02
CA ARG A 68 0.65 10.31 -4.40
C ARG A 68 1.10 10.25 -5.87
N CYS A 69 0.97 9.09 -6.52
CA CYS A 69 1.38 8.89 -7.90
C CYS A 69 0.28 9.17 -8.94
N VAL A 70 -0.91 9.56 -8.49
CA VAL A 70 -2.07 9.84 -9.36
C VAL A 70 -2.97 10.92 -8.75
N GLU A 71 -3.47 11.84 -9.58
CA GLU A 71 -4.39 12.90 -9.15
C GLU A 71 -5.58 13.03 -10.13
N PRO A 72 -6.86 13.01 -9.67
CA PRO A 72 -7.30 12.68 -8.32
C PRO A 72 -7.30 11.17 -8.06
N ALA A 73 -6.85 10.77 -6.87
CA ALA A 73 -6.61 9.35 -6.57
C ALA A 73 -7.87 8.48 -6.58
N HIS A 74 -8.98 8.97 -6.02
CA HIS A 74 -10.25 8.24 -5.94
C HIS A 74 -10.90 7.96 -7.31
N GLU A 75 -10.54 8.73 -8.35
CA GLU A 75 -11.01 8.47 -9.72
C GLU A 75 -10.05 7.55 -10.50
N LYS A 76 -8.79 7.42 -10.06
CA LYS A 76 -7.73 6.74 -10.81
C LYS A 76 -7.31 5.41 -10.23
N ILE A 77 -7.65 5.13 -8.98
CA ILE A 77 -7.39 3.86 -8.32
C ILE A 77 -8.70 3.13 -8.12
N GLY A 78 -8.66 1.81 -8.28
CA GLY A 78 -9.79 0.92 -8.07
C GLY A 78 -9.34 -0.53 -7.98
N VAL A 79 -10.30 -1.40 -7.75
CA VAL A 79 -10.14 -2.84 -7.65
C VAL A 79 -10.56 -3.46 -8.97
N VAL A 80 -9.69 -4.28 -9.56
CA VAL A 80 -10.04 -5.11 -10.71
C VAL A 80 -10.75 -6.36 -10.19
N ASP A 81 -12.02 -6.50 -10.51
CA ASP A 81 -12.89 -7.59 -10.04
C ASP A 81 -12.92 -8.79 -10.99
N SER A 82 -12.73 -8.51 -12.28
CA SER A 82 -12.74 -9.52 -13.35
C SER A 82 -11.54 -10.45 -13.29
N GLN A 83 -10.42 -9.97 -12.73
CA GLN A 83 -9.19 -10.73 -12.52
C GLN A 83 -8.77 -10.60 -11.07
N TRP A 84 -8.68 -11.72 -10.37
CA TRP A 84 -8.45 -11.76 -8.95
C TRP A 84 -7.57 -12.94 -8.59
N ILE A 85 -6.90 -12.82 -7.45
CA ILE A 85 -6.14 -13.91 -6.84
C ILE A 85 -6.69 -14.19 -5.45
N VAL A 86 -6.62 -15.45 -5.02
CA VAL A 86 -6.97 -15.83 -3.65
C VAL A 86 -5.81 -15.45 -2.74
N HIS A 87 -6.06 -14.57 -1.77
CA HIS A 87 -5.10 -14.34 -0.70
C HIS A 87 -5.20 -15.47 0.34
N GLN A 88 -4.20 -16.35 0.34
CA GLN A 88 -4.15 -17.52 1.24
C GLN A 88 -3.79 -17.16 2.69
N VAL A 89 -3.48 -15.89 2.99
CA VAL A 89 -3.00 -15.43 4.31
C VAL A 89 -1.74 -16.17 4.77
N ILE A 90 -0.93 -16.64 3.82
CA ILE A 90 0.36 -17.28 4.08
C ILE A 90 1.44 -16.20 4.07
N PRO A 91 2.16 -15.97 5.18
CA PRO A 91 3.24 -15.00 5.20
C PRO A 91 4.33 -15.36 4.19
N SER A 92 4.65 -14.42 3.30
CA SER A 92 5.79 -14.54 2.40
C SER A 92 7.10 -14.50 3.19
N LEU A 93 8.11 -15.23 2.71
CA LEU A 93 9.49 -15.20 3.21
C LEU A 93 9.67 -15.67 4.67
N GLY A 94 8.67 -16.29 5.31
CA GLY A 94 8.73 -16.69 6.73
C GLY A 94 9.92 -17.57 7.11
N SER A 95 10.48 -18.33 6.17
CA SER A 95 11.67 -19.16 6.34
C SER A 95 13.00 -18.45 6.02
N GLN A 96 12.97 -17.21 5.52
CA GLN A 96 14.13 -16.44 5.08
C GLN A 96 14.60 -15.41 6.11
N GLY A 97 14.26 -15.61 7.38
CA GLY A 97 14.85 -14.84 8.47
C GLY A 97 15.98 -15.61 9.13
N GLU A 98 16.94 -14.88 9.67
CA GLU A 98 18.02 -15.48 10.44
C GLU A 98 17.48 -16.01 11.77
N SER A 99 17.68 -17.30 12.02
CA SER A 99 17.44 -17.89 13.34
C SER A 99 18.62 -17.52 14.25
N ALA A 100 18.37 -16.70 15.26
CA ALA A 100 19.37 -16.32 16.27
C ALA A 100 18.79 -16.48 17.67
N ASN A 101 19.62 -16.90 18.63
CA ASN A 101 19.27 -16.99 20.06
C ASN A 101 17.99 -17.82 20.33
N GLY A 102 17.80 -18.91 19.58
CA GLY A 102 16.63 -19.80 19.72
C GLY A 102 15.33 -19.27 19.12
N LYS A 103 15.34 -18.11 18.44
CA LYS A 103 14.17 -17.56 17.74
C LYS A 103 13.95 -18.24 16.40
N ALA A 104 12.68 -18.40 16.05
CA ALA A 104 12.30 -18.96 14.76
C ALA A 104 12.57 -17.96 13.62
N PRO A 105 12.90 -18.42 12.39
CA PRO A 105 13.18 -17.56 11.23
C PRO A 105 12.14 -16.45 11.00
N TRP A 106 10.85 -16.74 11.15
CA TRP A 106 9.76 -15.77 10.91
C TRP A 106 9.83 -14.54 11.84
N GLU A 107 10.44 -14.67 13.02
CA GLU A 107 10.66 -13.54 13.92
C GLU A 107 11.72 -12.57 13.36
N GLY A 108 12.76 -13.11 12.73
CA GLY A 108 13.77 -12.32 12.01
C GLY A 108 13.16 -11.55 10.85
N VAL A 109 12.30 -12.22 10.07
CA VAL A 109 11.51 -11.61 8.98
C VAL A 109 10.66 -10.47 9.52
N ARG A 110 9.89 -10.70 10.59
CA ARG A 110 9.04 -9.68 11.22
C ARG A 110 9.85 -8.48 11.75
N THR A 111 11.07 -8.71 12.22
CA THR A 111 11.97 -7.65 12.68
C THR A 111 12.45 -6.81 11.51
N ARG A 112 12.88 -7.46 10.41
CA ARG A 112 13.23 -6.80 9.15
C ARG A 112 12.08 -5.98 8.59
N CYS A 113 10.85 -6.52 8.57
CA CYS A 113 9.63 -5.79 8.17
C CYS A 113 9.49 -4.44 8.88
N ARG A 114 9.63 -4.42 10.20
CA ARG A 114 9.47 -3.19 11.00
C ARG A 114 10.57 -2.17 10.70
N HIS A 115 11.80 -2.65 10.52
CA HIS A 115 12.92 -1.79 10.19
C HIS A 115 12.75 -1.15 8.81
N GLU A 116 12.42 -1.96 7.80
CA GLU A 116 12.11 -1.49 6.44
C GLU A 116 10.95 -0.49 6.41
N TRP A 117 9.90 -0.74 7.18
CA TRP A 117 8.77 0.18 7.30
C TRP A 117 9.19 1.53 7.90
N SER A 118 9.99 1.53 8.97
CA SER A 118 10.52 2.77 9.56
C SER A 118 11.39 3.56 8.57
N MET A 119 12.25 2.88 7.81
CA MET A 119 13.04 3.52 6.76
C MET A 119 12.15 4.16 5.68
N PHE A 120 11.10 3.46 5.24
CA PHE A 120 10.14 3.99 4.28
C PHE A 120 9.43 5.25 4.80
N GLN A 121 8.91 5.22 6.03
CA GLN A 121 8.26 6.36 6.65
C GLN A 121 9.20 7.57 6.75
N ASN A 122 10.45 7.36 7.19
CA ASN A 122 11.44 8.43 7.26
C ASN A 122 11.71 9.06 5.90
N ARG A 123 11.84 8.24 4.84
CA ARG A 123 12.06 8.73 3.47
C ARG A 123 10.88 9.56 2.97
N LEU A 124 9.64 9.09 3.21
CA LEU A 124 8.44 9.84 2.83
C LEU A 124 8.36 11.19 3.58
N THR A 125 8.57 11.19 4.90
CA THR A 125 8.55 12.43 5.69
C THR A 125 9.61 13.42 5.20
N ASN A 126 10.82 12.95 4.89
CA ASN A 126 11.87 13.80 4.34
C ASN A 126 11.50 14.38 2.97
N ALA A 127 10.86 13.59 2.11
CA ALA A 127 10.37 14.06 0.81
C ALA A 127 9.26 15.11 0.97
N ASP A 128 8.30 14.88 1.87
CA ASP A 128 7.21 15.82 2.16
C ASP A 128 7.78 17.14 2.70
N ASN A 129 8.74 17.08 3.64
CA ASN A 129 9.43 18.27 4.16
C ASN A 129 10.19 19.04 3.07
N ALA A 130 10.92 18.33 2.20
CA ALA A 130 11.66 18.94 1.10
C ALA A 130 10.72 19.61 0.09
N TYR A 131 9.59 18.97 -0.23
CA TYR A 131 8.56 19.53 -1.09
C TYR A 131 7.99 20.81 -0.48
N LEU A 132 7.52 20.76 0.78
CA LEU A 132 6.97 21.93 1.49
C LEU A 132 7.97 23.09 1.57
N ALA A 133 9.26 22.81 1.79
CA ALA A 133 10.31 23.83 1.83
C ALA A 133 10.57 24.49 0.45
N GLN A 134 10.22 23.83 -0.66
CA GLN A 134 10.28 24.44 -2.00
C GLN A 134 9.07 25.34 -2.26
N ILE A 135 7.87 24.90 -1.88
CA ILE A 135 6.64 25.68 -2.10
C ILE A 135 6.52 26.87 -1.15
N GLY A 136 6.97 26.74 0.10
CA GLY A 136 6.92 27.81 1.11
C GLY A 136 7.96 28.92 0.91
N LYS A 137 8.82 28.81 -0.13
CA LYS A 137 9.75 29.86 -0.56
C LYS A 137 9.23 30.68 -1.76
N GLY A 138 8.02 30.39 -2.22
CA GLY A 138 7.32 31.12 -3.30
C GLY A 138 6.48 32.27 -2.79
#